data_AF-A0A7K5VXJ3-F1
#
_entry.id   AF-A0A7K5VXJ3-F1
#
_cell.length_a   1.000
_cell.length_b   1.000
_cell.length_c   1.000
_cell.angle_alpha   90.00
_cell.angle_beta   90.00
_cell.angle_gamma   90.00
#
_symmetry.space_group_name_H-M   'P 1'
#
loop_
_entity.id
_entity.type
_entity.pdbx_description
1 polymer ?
#
loop_
_entity_poly.entity_id
_entity_poly.type
_entity_poly.pdbx_seq_one_letter_code
_entity_poly.pdbx_strand_id
1 'polypeptide(L)'
;MMHFADSLTFSGRKVVAAWAALPFPALSGSSLPDILSAQQQDVPWKLLSSWREQKVSCCFAQSVVLRGICQGKATSCQGQPRSPLHSCESPEQVLQQFFHTQFPGAFSTSHVLQQPCDTRPPFPQFFSPLLTRRGFLQDKAQGYSSGGVESIPVLAALQSSPGLRWLLSGLCRELRAPSLRRRSCFFTAGVEQDDFQEALEELKTLSQCYETGFGASEDEGDSD
;
A
#
# COMPACT_ATOMS: atom_id res chain seq x y z
N MET A 1 -4.90 -7.98 19.04
CA MET A 1 -4.40 -8.32 17.68
C MET A 1 -5.47 -8.91 16.77
N MET A 2 -6.38 -9.79 17.23
CA MET A 2 -7.48 -10.33 16.39
C MET A 2 -8.28 -9.24 15.65
N HIS A 3 -8.69 -8.18 16.35
CA HIS A 3 -9.45 -7.07 15.76
C HIS A 3 -8.82 -6.39 14.53
N PHE A 4 -7.48 -6.40 14.40
CA PHE A 4 -6.81 -5.77 13.26
C PHE A 4 -6.93 -6.60 11.98
N ALA A 5 -6.65 -7.90 12.08
CA ALA A 5 -6.80 -8.82 10.96
C ALA A 5 -8.26 -8.84 10.50
N ASP A 6 -9.19 -8.98 11.45
CA ASP A 6 -10.63 -9.04 11.17
C ASP A 6 -11.14 -7.79 10.42
N SER A 7 -10.59 -6.61 10.73
CA SER A 7 -10.95 -5.35 10.06
C SER A 7 -10.53 -5.32 8.58
N LEU A 8 -9.49 -6.08 8.20
CA LEU A 8 -8.98 -6.14 6.83
C LEU A 8 -9.50 -7.38 6.06
N THR A 9 -9.82 -8.46 6.77
CA THR A 9 -10.12 -9.77 6.19
C THR A 9 -11.56 -10.22 6.47
N PHE A 10 -12.53 -9.31 6.28
CA PHE A 10 -13.96 -9.59 6.43
C PHE A 10 -14.57 -10.29 5.19
N SER A 11 -15.76 -10.88 5.34
CA SER A 11 -16.50 -11.59 4.27
C SER A 11 -15.74 -12.77 3.63
N GLY A 12 -15.04 -13.57 4.44
CA GLY A 12 -14.33 -14.76 3.96
C GLY A 12 -12.99 -14.49 3.28
N ARG A 13 -12.61 -13.22 3.11
CA ARG A 13 -11.27 -12.81 2.67
C ARG A 13 -10.23 -13.16 3.74
N LYS A 14 -8.99 -13.43 3.35
CA LYS A 14 -7.90 -13.89 4.26
C LYS A 14 -6.51 -13.34 3.94
N VAL A 15 -6.36 -12.67 2.80
CA VAL A 15 -5.12 -12.15 2.23
C VAL A 15 -5.21 -10.64 2.07
N VAL A 16 -4.09 -9.96 2.31
CA VAL A 16 -3.92 -8.52 2.08
C VAL A 16 -2.64 -8.27 1.29
N ALA A 17 -2.65 -7.24 0.45
CA ALA A 17 -1.47 -6.73 -0.22
C ALA A 17 -0.75 -5.72 0.68
N ALA A 18 0.58 -5.77 0.69
CA ALA A 18 1.41 -4.81 1.40
C ALA A 18 1.98 -3.76 0.44
N TRP A 19 1.84 -2.50 0.81
CA TRP A 19 2.26 -1.34 0.03
C TRP A 19 3.21 -0.48 0.88
N ALA A 20 4.20 0.14 0.25
CA ALA A 20 5.00 1.14 0.94
C ALA A 20 5.59 2.22 0.03
N ALA A 21 5.89 3.36 0.64
CA ALA A 21 6.72 4.42 0.12
C ALA A 21 7.97 4.53 1.00
N LEU A 22 9.12 4.16 0.45
CA LEU A 22 10.40 4.04 1.15
C LEU A 22 11.52 4.74 0.37
N PRO A 23 11.86 6.01 0.68
CA PRO A 23 11.17 6.91 1.62
C PRO A 23 9.82 7.42 1.09
N PHE A 24 8.98 7.93 1.98
CA PHE A 24 7.79 8.69 1.60
C PHE A 24 8.22 9.99 0.90
N PRO A 25 7.67 10.33 -0.28
CA PRO A 25 8.17 11.42 -1.13
C PRO A 25 7.73 12.80 -0.61
N ALA A 26 8.32 13.21 0.51
CA ALA A 26 8.07 14.50 1.15
C ALA A 26 9.20 15.49 0.85
N LEU A 27 8.86 16.65 0.31
CA LEU A 27 9.79 17.77 0.17
C LEU A 27 10.15 18.35 1.54
N SER A 28 11.40 18.75 1.69
CA SER A 28 11.89 19.37 2.92
C SER A 28 11.15 20.69 3.20
N GLY A 29 10.49 20.77 4.36
CA GLY A 29 9.75 21.96 4.80
C GLY A 29 8.26 21.99 4.38
N SER A 30 7.79 21.02 3.59
CA SER A 30 6.37 20.92 3.23
C SER A 30 5.54 20.32 4.36
N SER A 31 4.28 20.77 4.47
CA SER A 31 3.31 20.18 5.39
C SER A 31 2.69 18.91 4.80
N LEU A 32 2.11 18.03 5.64
CA LEU A 32 1.44 16.82 5.17
C LEU A 32 0.28 17.13 4.18
N PRO A 33 -0.61 18.10 4.43
CA PRO A 33 -1.61 18.52 3.45
C PRO A 33 -0.99 18.98 2.11
N ASP A 34 0.10 19.75 2.14
CA ASP A 34 0.78 20.19 0.91
C ASP A 34 1.29 18.99 0.12
N ILE A 35 1.99 18.06 0.79
CA ILE A 35 2.55 16.86 0.16
C ILE A 35 1.44 16.03 -0.48
N LEU A 36 0.35 15.73 0.24
CA LEU A 36 -0.73 14.90 -0.30
C LEU A 36 -1.55 15.61 -1.39
N SER A 37 -1.75 16.93 -1.27
CA SER A 37 -2.44 17.69 -2.33
C SER A 37 -1.66 17.77 -3.63
N ALA A 38 -0.32 17.75 -3.56
CA ALA A 38 0.53 17.69 -4.74
C ALA A 38 0.49 16.31 -5.45
N GLN A 39 0.10 15.24 -4.75
CA GLN A 39 0.09 13.86 -5.27
C GLN A 39 -1.11 13.53 -6.18
N GLN A 40 -2.00 14.48 -6.49
CA GLN A 40 -3.18 14.28 -7.35
C GLN A 40 -4.04 13.05 -6.95
N GLN A 41 -4.62 12.34 -7.93
CA GLN A 41 -5.46 11.14 -7.77
C GLN A 41 -4.64 9.85 -7.60
N ASP A 42 -3.32 9.92 -7.46
CA ASP A 42 -2.47 8.74 -7.29
C ASP A 42 -1.92 8.66 -5.87
N VAL A 43 -1.62 7.44 -5.43
CA VAL A 43 -1.12 7.20 -4.07
C VAL A 43 0.40 7.04 -4.13
N PRO A 44 1.18 7.71 -3.25
CA PRO A 44 2.63 7.74 -3.34
C PRO A 44 3.34 6.45 -2.88
N TRP A 45 2.66 5.30 -2.89
CA TRP A 45 3.21 4.00 -2.49
C TRP A 45 3.34 3.05 -3.69
N LYS A 46 4.03 1.94 -3.48
CA LYS A 46 4.12 0.83 -4.45
C LYS A 46 3.84 -0.50 -3.78
N LEU A 47 3.35 -1.45 -4.57
CA LEU A 47 3.17 -2.82 -4.13
C LEU A 47 4.54 -3.44 -3.78
N LEU A 48 4.64 -4.08 -2.61
CA LEU A 48 5.89 -4.70 -2.16
C LEU A 48 6.12 -6.09 -2.75
N SER A 49 5.10 -6.72 -3.32
CA SER A 49 5.24 -7.97 -4.05
C SER A 49 5.54 -7.71 -5.53
N SER A 50 6.22 -8.64 -6.17
CA SER A 50 6.51 -8.60 -7.62
C SER A 50 5.28 -8.83 -8.51
N TRP A 51 4.08 -8.85 -7.92
CA TRP A 51 2.83 -8.96 -8.65
C TRP A 51 2.62 -7.70 -9.49
N ARG A 52 2.13 -7.85 -10.71
CA ARG A 52 1.90 -6.70 -11.59
C ARG A 52 0.89 -5.76 -10.94
N GLU A 53 1.34 -4.54 -10.69
CA GLU A 53 0.52 -3.44 -10.21
C GLU A 53 -0.55 -3.15 -11.27
N GLN A 54 -1.77 -3.62 -11.01
CA GLN A 54 -2.95 -3.05 -11.65
C GLN A 54 -3.27 -1.77 -10.90
N LYS A 55 -3.70 -0.72 -11.61
CA LYS A 55 -4.26 0.46 -10.96
C LYS A 55 -5.42 0.01 -10.09
N VAL A 56 -5.20 -0.01 -8.79
CA VAL A 56 -6.21 -0.38 -7.81
C VAL A 56 -7.13 0.84 -7.69
N SER A 57 -8.24 0.83 -8.42
CA SER A 57 -9.25 1.88 -8.35
C SER A 57 -10.15 1.77 -7.11
N CYS A 58 -10.08 0.66 -6.38
CA CYS A 58 -10.89 0.43 -5.18
C CYS A 58 -10.27 -0.62 -4.23
N CYS A 59 -10.61 -0.55 -2.95
CA CYS A 59 -10.29 -1.58 -1.97
C CYS A 59 -11.48 -1.81 -1.02
N PHE A 60 -11.54 -2.99 -0.40
CA PHE A 60 -12.58 -3.33 0.58
C PHE A 60 -12.26 -2.74 1.95
N ALA A 61 -10.99 -2.88 2.35
CA ALA A 61 -10.46 -2.34 3.59
C ALA A 61 -8.98 -2.04 3.48
N GLN A 62 -8.52 -1.09 4.26
CA GLN A 62 -7.11 -0.73 4.36
C GLN A 62 -6.73 -0.25 5.75
N SER A 63 -5.47 -0.47 6.09
CA SER A 63 -4.83 0.18 7.22
C SER A 63 -3.55 0.83 6.77
N VAL A 64 -3.44 2.13 7.02
CA VAL A 64 -2.34 2.97 6.57
C VAL A 64 -1.60 3.55 7.77
N VAL A 65 -0.28 3.48 7.73
CA VAL A 65 0.61 4.05 8.73
C VAL A 65 1.61 4.97 8.06
N LEU A 66 1.60 6.23 8.45
CA LEU A 66 2.62 7.21 8.08
C LEU A 66 3.56 7.43 9.27
N ARG A 67 4.86 7.36 9.05
CA ARG A 67 5.89 7.53 10.08
C ARG A 67 6.87 8.62 9.69
N GLY A 68 7.39 9.36 10.68
CA GLY A 68 8.53 10.28 10.48
C GLY A 68 8.18 11.66 9.95
N ILE A 69 6.90 11.98 9.80
CA ILE A 69 6.46 13.34 9.43
C ILE A 69 6.18 14.12 10.71
N CYS A 70 7.08 15.06 11.04
CA CYS A 70 6.87 15.99 12.14
C CYS A 70 5.89 17.08 11.72
N GLN A 71 5.02 17.51 12.64
CA GLN A 71 4.22 18.73 12.48
C GLN A 71 5.17 19.95 12.54
N GLY A 72 5.83 20.26 11.43
CA GLY A 72 6.36 21.59 11.24
C GLY A 72 5.17 22.54 11.23
N LYS A 73 5.27 23.68 11.92
CA LYS A 73 4.33 24.78 11.72
C LYS A 73 4.39 25.09 10.23
N ALA A 74 3.39 24.65 9.47
CA ALA A 74 3.13 25.24 8.17
C ALA A 74 3.10 26.74 8.48
N THR A 75 4.00 27.51 7.89
CA THR A 75 3.81 28.95 7.82
C THR A 75 2.52 29.09 7.04
N SER A 76 1.38 29.12 7.74
CA SER A 76 0.09 29.34 7.10
C SER A 76 0.25 30.70 6.44
N CYS A 77 0.36 30.70 5.12
CA CYS A 77 0.21 31.92 4.38
C CYS A 77 -1.19 32.39 4.76
N GLN A 78 -1.27 33.51 5.48
CA GLN A 78 -2.55 34.12 5.86
C GLN A 78 -3.40 34.25 4.60
N GLY A 79 -4.45 33.43 4.50
CA GLY A 79 -5.23 33.23 3.28
C GLY A 79 -5.95 31.88 3.33
N GLN A 80 -7.08 31.79 2.63
CA GLN A 80 -7.99 30.63 2.62
C GLN A 80 -7.29 29.26 2.44
N PRO A 81 -7.87 28.16 2.98
CA PRO A 81 -7.27 26.84 2.87
C PRO A 81 -7.05 26.45 1.40
N ARG A 82 -5.81 26.10 1.06
CA ARG A 82 -5.40 25.73 -0.31
C ARG A 82 -6.04 24.43 -0.80
N SER A 83 -6.46 23.57 0.12
CA SER A 83 -7.18 22.32 -0.18
C SER A 83 -8.04 21.89 1.03
N PRO A 84 -9.02 20.99 0.85
CA PRO A 84 -9.83 20.46 1.95
C PRO A 84 -9.01 19.80 3.08
N LEU A 85 -7.83 19.27 2.75
CA LEU A 85 -6.91 18.66 3.71
C LEU A 85 -6.31 19.68 4.70
N HIS A 86 -6.29 20.97 4.36
CA HIS A 86 -5.79 22.02 5.25
C HIS A 86 -6.79 22.39 6.35
N SER A 87 -8.04 21.93 6.24
CA SER A 87 -9.07 22.15 7.26
C SER A 87 -9.02 21.08 8.37
N CYS A 88 -8.23 20.03 8.22
CA CYS A 88 -8.10 18.97 9.23
C CYS A 88 -7.29 19.46 10.44
N GLU A 89 -7.67 19.02 11.64
CA GLU A 89 -7.05 19.43 12.90
C GLU A 89 -5.88 18.50 13.31
N SER A 90 -5.83 17.28 12.76
CA SER A 90 -4.76 16.32 13.04
C SER A 90 -4.20 15.67 11.76
N PRO A 91 -2.94 15.20 11.78
CA PRO A 91 -2.34 14.53 10.61
C PRO A 91 -3.02 13.19 10.30
N GLU A 92 -3.59 12.52 11.30
CA GLU A 92 -4.43 11.33 11.10
C GLU A 92 -5.69 11.67 10.33
N GLN A 93 -6.37 12.79 10.66
CA GLN A 93 -7.54 13.25 9.92
C GLN A 93 -7.18 13.62 8.48
N VAL A 94 -6.03 14.29 8.26
CA VAL A 94 -5.51 14.57 6.91
C VAL A 94 -5.35 13.28 6.11
N LEU A 95 -4.68 12.28 6.69
CA LEU A 95 -4.43 11.01 6.03
C LEU A 95 -5.73 10.25 5.76
N GLN A 96 -6.63 10.22 6.73
CA GLN A 96 -7.94 9.57 6.62
C GLN A 96 -8.81 10.23 5.53
N GLN A 97 -8.86 11.56 5.47
CA GLN A 97 -9.62 12.29 4.45
C GLN A 97 -9.04 12.09 3.04
N PHE A 98 -7.71 12.06 2.92
CA PHE A 98 -7.04 11.74 1.65
C PHE A 98 -7.44 10.35 1.16
N PHE A 99 -7.28 9.31 1.99
CA PHE A 99 -7.62 7.94 1.57
C PHE A 99 -9.11 7.69 1.38
N HIS A 100 -9.97 8.42 2.07
CA HIS A 100 -11.42 8.35 1.82
C HIS A 100 -11.77 8.90 0.43
N THR A 101 -11.02 9.90 -0.06
CA THR A 101 -11.18 10.45 -1.40
C THR A 101 -10.63 9.50 -2.46
N GLN A 102 -9.47 8.87 -2.22
CA GLN A 102 -8.84 7.93 -3.18
C GLN A 102 -9.58 6.59 -3.25
N PHE A 103 -10.15 6.11 -2.14
CA PHE A 103 -10.82 4.81 -2.06
C PHE A 103 -12.21 4.97 -1.41
N PRO A 104 -13.17 5.55 -2.15
CA PRO A 104 -14.52 5.73 -1.64
C PRO A 104 -15.15 4.36 -1.32
N GLY A 105 -15.83 4.27 -0.17
CA GLY A 105 -16.49 3.05 0.29
C GLY A 105 -15.58 2.00 0.96
N ALA A 106 -14.27 2.21 0.98
CA ALA A 106 -13.35 1.34 1.71
C ALA A 106 -13.40 1.59 3.22
N PHE A 107 -13.32 0.52 4.01
CA PHE A 107 -13.03 0.65 5.45
C PHE A 107 -11.57 1.03 5.64
N SER A 108 -11.30 2.31 5.94
CA SER A 108 -9.94 2.84 6.05
C SER A 108 -9.60 3.22 7.49
N THR A 109 -8.46 2.74 7.98
CA THR A 109 -7.84 3.19 9.23
C THR A 109 -6.53 3.88 8.91
N SER A 110 -6.24 5.00 9.57
CA SER A 110 -5.06 5.82 9.31
C SER A 110 -4.38 6.18 10.63
N HIS A 111 -3.07 5.98 10.70
CA HIS A 111 -2.26 6.30 11.87
C HIS A 111 -1.02 7.09 11.46
N VAL A 112 -0.67 8.11 12.25
CA VAL A 112 0.55 8.89 12.05
C VAL A 112 1.45 8.76 13.28
N LEU A 113 2.71 8.42 13.05
CA LEU A 113 3.74 8.28 14.08
C LEU A 113 4.85 9.29 13.83
N GLN A 114 5.22 10.06 14.84
CA GLN A 114 6.28 11.05 14.71
C GLN A 114 7.66 10.43 14.50
N GLN A 115 7.89 9.23 15.06
CA GLN A 115 9.18 8.54 14.97
C GLN A 115 9.44 8.05 13.53
N PRO A 116 10.52 8.50 12.86
CA PRO A 116 10.92 8.01 11.54
C PRO A 116 11.54 6.60 11.63
N CYS A 117 11.75 5.97 10.48
CA CYS A 117 12.52 4.73 10.39
C CYS A 117 14.02 5.05 10.40
N ASP A 118 14.77 4.41 11.30
CA ASP A 118 16.23 4.57 11.42
C ASP A 118 16.95 3.87 10.26
N THR A 119 17.90 4.57 9.65
CA THR A 119 18.73 4.08 8.55
C THR A 119 20.22 4.22 8.85
N ARG A 120 20.59 4.43 10.11
CA ARG A 120 21.97 4.33 10.56
C ARG A 120 22.50 2.89 10.37
N PRO A 121 23.83 2.68 10.47
CA PRO A 121 24.41 1.33 10.39
C PRO A 121 23.66 0.36 11.32
N PRO A 122 23.34 -0.86 10.86
CA PRO A 122 23.87 -1.54 9.66
C PRO A 122 23.09 -1.32 8.35
N PHE A 123 22.15 -0.38 8.28
CA PHE A 123 21.37 -0.16 7.05
C PHE A 123 22.26 0.37 5.90
N PRO A 124 22.14 -0.18 4.68
CA PRO A 124 22.97 0.23 3.54
C PRO A 124 22.64 1.65 3.06
N GLN A 125 23.68 2.45 2.80
CA GLN A 125 23.57 3.86 2.41
C GLN A 125 23.42 4.04 0.90
N PHE A 126 22.40 3.41 0.30
CA PHE A 126 22.13 3.49 -1.15
C PHE A 126 21.22 4.66 -1.56
N PHE A 127 20.92 5.56 -0.64
CA PHE A 127 19.97 6.65 -0.84
C PHE A 127 20.46 7.69 -1.87
N SER A 128 19.50 8.27 -2.60
CA SER A 128 19.76 9.36 -3.53
C SER A 128 20.41 10.57 -2.84
N PRO A 129 21.37 11.27 -3.47
CA PRO A 129 21.97 12.50 -2.93
C PRO A 129 20.98 13.68 -2.84
N LEU A 130 19.76 13.52 -3.38
CA LEU A 130 18.66 14.48 -3.23
C LEU A 130 17.95 14.36 -1.87
N LEU A 131 18.30 13.37 -1.05
CA LEU A 131 17.72 13.19 0.27
C LEU A 131 18.55 13.91 1.33
N THR A 132 17.86 14.63 2.21
CA THR A 132 18.43 15.12 3.48
C THR A 132 18.85 13.95 4.37
N ARG A 133 19.66 14.22 5.41
CA ARG A 133 19.95 13.22 6.47
C ARG A 133 18.69 12.61 7.12
N ARG A 134 17.56 13.33 7.09
CA ARG A 134 16.27 12.90 7.63
C ARG A 134 15.33 12.29 6.57
N GLY A 135 15.81 12.07 5.34
CA GLY A 135 15.07 11.36 4.30
C GLY A 135 14.02 12.18 3.55
N PHE A 136 14.04 13.51 3.69
CA PHE A 136 13.21 14.43 2.89
C PHE A 136 13.90 14.81 1.58
N LEU A 137 13.12 14.99 0.51
CA LEU A 137 13.57 15.41 -0.82
C LEU A 137 13.97 16.90 -0.83
N GLN A 138 15.02 17.20 -1.59
CA GLN A 138 15.48 18.56 -1.90
C GLN A 138 15.50 18.79 -3.42
N ASP A 139 15.25 20.02 -3.85
CA ASP A 139 15.27 20.39 -5.28
C ASP A 139 16.67 20.30 -5.91
N LYS A 140 17.71 20.45 -5.09
CA LYS A 140 19.11 20.40 -5.50
C LYS A 140 19.88 19.49 -4.56
N ALA A 141 20.74 18.66 -5.13
CA ALA A 141 21.67 17.87 -4.33
C ALA A 141 22.56 18.82 -3.51
N GLN A 142 22.56 18.65 -2.19
CA GLN A 142 23.66 19.20 -1.39
C GLN A 142 24.93 18.47 -1.82
N GLY A 143 26.01 19.21 -2.09
CA GLY A 143 27.32 18.61 -2.41
C GLY A 143 27.69 17.57 -1.36
N TYR A 144 28.47 16.54 -1.75
CA TYR A 144 28.79 15.34 -0.96
C TYR A 144 28.73 15.55 0.57
N SER A 145 27.58 15.28 1.17
CA SER A 145 27.43 15.33 2.61
C SER A 145 28.09 14.08 3.19
N SER A 146 29.13 14.25 4.01
CA SER A 146 29.85 13.13 4.64
C SER A 146 28.97 12.26 5.56
N GLY A 147 27.79 12.73 5.96
CA GLY A 147 26.82 11.95 6.72
C GLY A 147 25.75 11.42 5.78
N GLY A 148 25.59 10.10 5.72
CA GLY A 148 24.52 9.45 4.97
C GLY A 148 23.12 9.77 5.52
N VAL A 149 22.10 9.12 4.97
CA VAL A 149 20.73 9.24 5.48
C VAL A 149 20.63 8.47 6.78
N GLU A 150 20.31 9.18 7.87
CA GLU A 150 20.23 8.66 9.24
C GLU A 150 18.81 8.18 9.58
N SER A 151 17.78 8.75 8.95
CA SER A 151 16.42 8.29 9.10
C SER A 151 15.57 8.63 7.89
N ILE A 152 14.44 7.95 7.68
CA ILE A 152 13.49 8.23 6.60
C ILE A 152 12.03 8.29 7.07
N PRO A 153 11.19 9.17 6.48
CA PRO A 153 9.75 9.04 6.59
C PRO A 153 9.27 7.86 5.76
N VAL A 154 8.25 7.15 6.24
CA VAL A 154 7.73 5.93 5.62
C VAL A 154 6.22 5.97 5.62
N LEU A 155 5.60 5.71 4.47
CA LEU A 155 4.19 5.38 4.36
C LEU A 155 4.09 3.89 4.09
N ALA A 156 3.29 3.17 4.85
CA ALA A 156 3.02 1.75 4.64
C ALA A 156 1.52 1.49 4.72
N ALA A 157 1.04 0.55 3.94
CA ALA A 157 -0.35 0.13 4.00
C ALA A 157 -0.52 -1.37 3.80
N LEU A 158 -1.55 -1.91 4.46
CA LEU A 158 -2.10 -3.21 4.15
C LEU A 158 -3.48 -2.99 3.54
N GLN A 159 -3.72 -3.57 2.36
CA GLN A 159 -5.00 -3.43 1.66
C GLN A 159 -5.59 -4.78 1.27
N SER A 160 -6.87 -4.94 1.56
CA SER A 160 -7.71 -6.00 1.02
C SER A 160 -8.42 -5.45 -0.22
N SER A 161 -8.08 -5.94 -1.41
CA SER A 161 -8.57 -5.36 -2.68
C SER A 161 -8.92 -6.44 -3.72
N PRO A 162 -9.76 -6.11 -4.71
CA PRO A 162 -10.18 -7.06 -5.73
C PRO A 162 -9.02 -7.63 -6.57
N GLY A 163 -7.92 -6.88 -6.69
CA GLY A 163 -6.72 -7.32 -7.40
C GLY A 163 -6.13 -8.64 -6.87
N LEU A 164 -6.38 -8.97 -5.60
CA LEU A 164 -5.93 -10.23 -5.00
C LEU A 164 -6.61 -11.47 -5.62
N ARG A 165 -7.79 -11.33 -6.24
CA ARG A 165 -8.44 -12.42 -7.00
C ARG A 165 -7.51 -12.96 -8.08
N TRP A 166 -6.87 -12.08 -8.84
CA TRP A 166 -5.99 -12.45 -9.95
C TRP A 166 -4.74 -13.17 -9.47
N LEU A 167 -4.19 -12.73 -8.33
CA LEU A 167 -3.05 -13.39 -7.71
C LEU A 167 -3.42 -14.79 -7.22
N LEU A 168 -4.55 -14.95 -6.53
CA LEU A 168 -5.01 -16.22 -5.99
C LEU A 168 -5.42 -17.21 -7.09
N SER A 169 -6.15 -16.74 -8.10
CA SER A 169 -6.53 -17.56 -9.27
C SER A 169 -5.31 -17.93 -10.12
N GLY A 170 -4.35 -17.02 -10.28
CA GLY A 170 -3.07 -17.27 -10.93
C GLY A 170 -2.29 -18.38 -10.22
N LEU A 171 -2.15 -18.29 -8.90
CA LEU A 171 -1.53 -19.32 -8.07
C LEU A 171 -2.24 -20.67 -8.21
N CYS A 172 -3.58 -20.69 -8.13
CA CYS A 172 -4.37 -21.90 -8.30
C CYS A 172 -4.12 -22.55 -9.67
N ARG A 173 -4.06 -21.76 -10.75
CA ARG A 173 -3.76 -22.25 -12.10
C ARG A 173 -2.34 -22.81 -12.21
N GLU A 174 -1.35 -22.14 -11.64
CA GLU A 174 0.05 -22.61 -11.67
C GLU A 174 0.23 -23.91 -10.89
N LEU A 175 -0.42 -24.03 -9.73
CA LEU A 175 -0.39 -25.26 -8.94
C LEU A 175 -1.13 -26.41 -9.62
N ARG A 176 -2.18 -26.11 -10.41
CA ARG A 176 -2.89 -27.08 -11.27
C ARG A 176 -2.15 -27.47 -12.54
N ALA A 177 -1.12 -26.73 -12.96
CA ALA A 177 -0.30 -27.11 -14.10
C ALA A 177 0.48 -28.42 -13.82
N PRO A 178 0.60 -29.33 -14.81
CA PRO A 178 1.24 -30.64 -14.65
C PRO A 178 2.77 -30.50 -14.57
N SER A 179 3.28 -29.96 -13.46
CA SER A 179 4.70 -29.99 -13.14
C SER A 179 5.03 -31.24 -12.31
N LEU A 180 5.20 -32.36 -13.01
CA LEU A 180 5.40 -33.69 -12.41
C LEU A 180 6.49 -33.70 -11.31
N ARG A 181 7.62 -32.99 -11.53
CA ARG A 181 8.73 -32.91 -10.57
C ARG A 181 8.41 -32.18 -9.27
N ARG A 182 7.59 -31.11 -9.30
CA ARG A 182 7.25 -30.36 -8.08
C ARG A 182 6.24 -31.12 -7.23
N ARG A 183 5.25 -31.72 -7.89
CA ARG A 183 4.20 -32.49 -7.22
C ARG A 183 4.71 -33.80 -6.61
N SER A 184 5.59 -34.51 -7.32
CA SER A 184 6.16 -35.75 -6.79
C SER A 184 6.87 -35.54 -5.45
N CYS A 185 7.55 -34.41 -5.26
CA CYS A 185 8.21 -34.09 -4.00
C CYS A 185 7.22 -33.91 -2.83
N PHE A 186 6.06 -33.27 -3.06
CA PHE A 186 5.04 -33.11 -2.02
C PHE A 186 4.46 -34.46 -1.59
N PHE A 187 4.12 -35.33 -2.55
CA PHE A 187 3.57 -36.65 -2.25
C PHE A 187 4.61 -37.57 -1.60
N THR A 188 5.87 -37.49 -2.01
CA THR A 188 6.96 -38.23 -1.35
C THR A 188 7.19 -37.75 0.09
N ALA A 189 6.90 -36.48 0.39
CA ALA A 189 6.97 -35.92 1.73
C ALA A 189 5.75 -36.25 2.61
N GLY A 190 4.78 -37.02 2.10
CA GLY A 190 3.60 -37.48 2.85
C GLY A 190 2.36 -36.60 2.72
N VAL A 191 2.33 -35.64 1.79
CA VAL A 191 1.08 -34.94 1.45
C VAL A 191 0.16 -35.92 0.73
N GLU A 192 -1.09 -36.02 1.15
CA GLU A 192 -2.08 -36.87 0.46
C GLU A 192 -2.62 -36.17 -0.78
N GLN A 193 -2.99 -36.95 -1.80
CA GLN A 193 -3.51 -36.39 -3.05
C GLN A 193 -4.85 -35.66 -2.83
N ASP A 194 -5.69 -36.20 -1.96
CA ASP A 194 -7.01 -35.66 -1.67
C ASP A 194 -6.89 -34.32 -0.91
N ASP A 195 -6.03 -34.25 0.12
CA ASP A 195 -5.71 -33.00 0.84
C ASP A 195 -5.20 -31.91 -0.09
N PHE A 196 -4.31 -32.27 -1.04
CA PHE A 196 -3.79 -31.31 -2.02
C PHE A 196 -4.91 -30.78 -2.92
N GLN A 197 -5.83 -31.65 -3.34
CA GLN A 197 -6.95 -31.25 -4.19
C GLN A 197 -7.96 -30.39 -3.42
N GLU A 198 -8.24 -30.71 -2.16
CA GLU A 198 -9.08 -29.90 -1.27
C GLU A 198 -8.50 -28.49 -1.11
N ALA A 199 -7.21 -28.38 -0.77
CA ALA A 199 -6.54 -27.08 -0.64
C ALA A 199 -6.61 -26.23 -1.93
N LEU A 200 -6.58 -26.86 -3.11
CA LEU A 200 -6.74 -26.16 -4.39
C LEU A 200 -8.16 -25.66 -4.64
N GLU A 201 -9.19 -26.36 -4.16
CA GLU A 201 -10.58 -25.89 -4.23
C GLU A 201 -10.86 -24.83 -3.17
N GLU A 202 -10.27 -24.93 -1.98
CA GLU A 202 -10.32 -23.86 -0.96
C GLU A 202 -9.67 -22.59 -1.47
N LEU A 203 -8.50 -22.68 -2.12
CA LEU A 203 -7.83 -21.52 -2.71
C LEU A 203 -8.67 -20.86 -3.82
N LYS A 204 -9.36 -21.67 -4.64
CA LYS A 204 -10.28 -21.18 -5.66
C LYS A 204 -11.48 -20.47 -5.02
N THR A 205 -12.08 -21.06 -3.99
CA THR A 205 -13.18 -20.46 -3.21
C THR A 205 -12.74 -19.15 -2.57
N LEU A 206 -11.55 -19.12 -1.97
CA LEU A 206 -10.98 -17.90 -1.40
C LEU A 206 -10.80 -16.80 -2.45
N SER A 207 -10.39 -17.14 -3.67
CA SER A 207 -10.26 -16.16 -4.76
C SER A 207 -11.59 -15.49 -5.12
N GLN A 208 -12.70 -16.23 -5.01
CA GLN A 208 -14.05 -15.71 -5.27
C GLN A 208 -14.50 -14.71 -4.20
N CYS A 209 -14.00 -14.80 -2.97
CA CYS A 209 -14.26 -13.80 -1.91
C CYS A 209 -13.71 -12.39 -2.23
N TYR A 210 -12.86 -12.28 -3.26
CA TYR A 210 -12.31 -11.00 -3.76
C TYR A 210 -13.01 -10.51 -5.03
N GLU A 211 -14.08 -11.17 -5.47
CA GLU A 211 -14.90 -10.68 -6.57
C GLU A 211 -15.70 -9.44 -6.13
N THR A 212 -15.66 -8.40 -6.96
CA THR A 212 -16.55 -7.25 -6.81
C THR A 212 -17.86 -7.57 -7.54
N GLY A 213 -18.99 -7.47 -6.85
CA GLY A 213 -20.32 -7.57 -7.47
C GLY A 213 -20.63 -6.47 -8.49
N PHE A 214 -19.72 -5.50 -8.64
CA PHE A 214 -19.69 -4.57 -9.75
C PHE A 214 -18.87 -5.18 -10.90
N GLY A 215 -19.54 -5.94 -11.75
CA GLY A 215 -19.25 -5.81 -13.18
C GLY A 215 -19.63 -4.38 -13.53
N ALA A 216 -18.63 -3.49 -13.65
CA ALA A 216 -18.84 -2.34 -14.50
C ALA A 216 -19.06 -2.94 -15.88
N SER A 217 -20.32 -2.92 -16.33
CA SER A 217 -20.65 -3.07 -17.73
C SER A 217 -19.74 -2.10 -18.49
N GLU A 218 -18.69 -2.63 -19.11
CA GLU A 218 -18.16 -2.00 -20.30
C GLU A 218 -19.30 -2.14 -21.30
N ASP A 219 -20.07 -1.07 -21.42
CA ASP A 219 -21.18 -0.93 -22.36
C ASP A 219 -20.59 -1.04 -23.77
N GLU A 220 -20.68 -2.25 -24.31
CA GLU A 220 -20.64 -2.53 -25.75
C GLU A 220 -21.94 -1.98 -26.36
N GLY A 221 -21.83 -1.03 -27.30
CA GLY A 221 -22.93 -0.53 -28.15
C GLY A 221 -23.23 0.95 -27.92
N ASP A 222 -23.33 1.84 -28.90
CA ASP A 222 -23.83 1.65 -30.27
C ASP A 222 -22.95 2.35 -31.31
N SER A 223 -22.74 1.65 -32.42
CA SER A 223 -22.46 2.27 -33.71
C SER A 223 -23.80 2.54 -34.40
N ASP A 224 -24.00 3.77 -34.84
CA ASP A 224 -24.91 4.15 -35.94
C ASP A 224 -24.16 5.10 -36.89
#